data_AF-A0A2D7LZI5-F1
#
_entry.id   AF-A0A2D7LZI5-F1
#
_cell.length_a   1.000
_cell.length_b   1.000
_cell.length_c   1.000
_cell.angle_alpha   90.00
_cell.angle_beta   90.00
_cell.angle_gamma   90.00
#
_symmetry.space_group_name_H-M   'P 1'
#
loop_
_entity.id
_entity.type
_entity.pdbx_description
1 polymer ?
#
loop_
_entity_poly.entity_id
_entity_poly.type
_entity_poly.pdbx_seq_one_letter_code
_entity_poly.pdbx_strand_id
1 'polypeptide(L)'
;MGFDTSNHLSHLLPQARWKHAIIGFMNRLCFTISLLLLVSGIFIPDRTFAQAAILIEPFPVSWDPVTETGSFPIAFSSTQPIAGFQFDVVFESPTGLLVDACCGIAETYGYDIGTGSSTVLGFSITLTEIPPTPAGFLLDITIASTNGIPDFGSICLQNPIFADVNGNSIPAAIGPCWPQPGSFRRGDCNSD
;
A
#
# COMPACT_ATOMS: atom_id res chain seq x y z
N MET A 1 50.40 25.15 69.07
CA MET A 1 50.42 23.91 68.25
C MET A 1 49.81 24.36 66.91
N GLY A 2 50.52 24.51 65.80
CA GLY A 2 51.57 23.64 65.23
C GLY A 2 50.88 22.65 64.28
N PHE A 3 51.17 22.57 62.97
CA PHE A 3 52.27 23.14 62.16
C PHE A 3 51.78 23.65 60.79
N ASP A 4 52.68 24.27 60.02
CA ASP A 4 52.52 24.69 58.62
C ASP A 4 52.88 23.54 57.64
N THR A 5 52.20 23.46 56.49
CA THR A 5 52.82 23.37 55.14
C THR A 5 51.77 23.37 54.02
N SER A 6 51.95 24.27 53.04
CA SER A 6 51.88 24.09 51.56
C SER A 6 51.37 22.74 50.99
N ASN A 7 50.68 22.66 49.83
CA ASN A 7 50.35 23.62 48.75
C ASN A 7 49.23 22.98 47.86
N HIS A 8 48.69 23.44 46.71
CA HIS A 8 48.88 24.57 45.78
C HIS A 8 47.58 24.75 44.92
N LEU A 9 47.64 25.53 43.82
CA LEU A 9 46.68 25.63 42.70
C LEU A 9 45.35 26.36 43.03
N SER A 10 45.17 27.66 42.71
CA SER A 10 44.96 28.27 41.39
C SER A 10 43.59 27.95 40.76
N HIS A 11 42.82 28.89 40.18
CA HIS A 11 43.20 30.22 39.67
C HIS A 11 41.99 31.18 39.59
N LEU A 12 42.25 32.47 39.30
CA LEU A 12 41.21 33.50 39.10
C LEU A 12 40.68 33.52 37.65
N LEU A 13 39.43 34.01 37.50
CA LEU A 13 38.79 34.84 36.44
C LEU A 13 39.42 34.96 35.02
N PRO A 14 38.64 35.24 33.94
CA PRO A 14 37.34 35.92 33.93
C PRO A 14 36.24 35.32 33.01
N GLN A 15 35.09 35.99 32.97
CA GLN A 15 33.91 35.66 32.16
C GLN A 15 33.94 36.25 30.73
N ALA A 16 33.02 35.75 29.89
CA ALA A 16 32.48 36.37 28.67
C ALA A 16 33.45 36.80 27.54
N ARG A 17 33.57 35.97 26.49
CA ARG A 17 33.92 36.45 25.11
C ARG A 17 33.58 35.52 23.93
N TRP A 18 33.29 34.24 24.17
CA TRP A 18 33.29 33.22 23.09
C TRP A 18 31.98 33.03 22.30
N LYS A 19 30.81 33.38 22.86
CA LYS A 19 29.50 33.03 22.25
C LYS A 19 29.22 33.66 20.87
N HIS A 20 29.82 34.80 20.54
CA HIS A 20 29.58 35.48 19.25
C HIS A 20 30.44 35.00 18.09
N ALA A 21 31.56 34.30 18.33
CA ALA A 21 32.45 33.82 17.26
C ALA A 21 31.89 32.59 16.53
N ILE A 22 31.27 31.67 17.28
CA ILE A 22 30.85 30.34 16.79
C ILE A 22 29.69 30.46 15.78
N ILE A 23 28.71 31.32 16.08
CA ILE A 23 27.52 31.54 15.23
C ILE A 23 27.94 32.09 13.84
N GLY A 24 28.91 33.01 13.80
CA GLY A 24 29.43 33.58 12.55
C GLY A 24 30.18 32.56 11.68
N PHE A 25 30.75 31.52 12.27
CA PHE A 25 31.43 30.44 11.54
C PHE A 25 30.43 29.43 10.97
N MET A 26 29.46 28.99 11.77
CA MET A 26 28.39 28.07 11.34
C MET A 26 27.58 28.64 10.16
N ASN A 27 27.19 29.92 10.23
CA ASN A 27 26.35 30.53 9.21
C ASN A 27 27.07 30.73 7.86
N ARG A 28 28.40 30.86 7.86
CA ARG A 28 29.22 30.91 6.63
C ARG A 28 29.42 29.53 6.01
N LEU A 29 29.68 28.50 6.81
CA LEU A 29 29.81 27.12 6.34
C LEU A 29 28.52 26.61 5.66
N CYS A 30 27.36 26.92 6.22
CA CYS A 30 26.07 26.56 5.65
C CYS A 30 25.88 27.15 4.24
N PHE A 31 26.14 28.46 4.07
CA PHE A 31 25.96 29.15 2.80
C PHE A 31 26.90 28.68 1.67
N THR A 32 28.12 28.23 2.00
CA THR A 32 29.06 27.69 0.99
C THR A 32 28.69 26.29 0.49
N ILE A 33 28.01 25.47 1.31
CA ILE A 33 27.63 24.11 0.91
C ILE A 33 26.46 24.13 -0.08
N SER A 34 25.49 25.04 0.09
CA SER A 34 24.36 25.18 -0.84
C SER A 34 24.75 25.57 -2.27
N LEU A 35 25.91 26.21 -2.48
CA LEU A 35 26.35 26.66 -3.81
C LEU A 35 27.20 25.61 -4.56
N LEU A 36 27.81 24.64 -3.86
CA LEU A 36 28.70 23.65 -4.48
C LEU A 36 28.00 22.36 -4.95
N LEU A 37 26.69 22.23 -4.69
CA LEU A 37 25.87 21.07 -5.12
C LEU A 37 25.14 21.27 -6.45
N LEU A 38 25.34 22.41 -7.14
CA LEU A 38 24.66 22.76 -8.40
C LEU A 38 25.38 22.31 -9.68
N VAL A 39 26.53 21.63 -9.58
CA VAL A 39 27.33 21.19 -10.76
C VAL A 39 27.53 19.66 -10.79
N SER A 40 27.27 18.97 -9.68
CA SER A 40 27.07 17.52 -9.72
C SER A 40 25.64 17.25 -10.15
N GLY A 41 25.46 16.68 -11.34
CA GLY A 41 24.20 16.08 -11.79
C GLY A 41 23.89 14.81 -11.01
N ILE A 42 23.73 14.95 -9.68
CA ILE A 42 23.26 13.88 -8.82
C ILE A 42 21.79 13.70 -9.18
N PHE A 43 21.55 12.75 -10.09
CA PHE A 43 20.35 11.95 -10.04
C PHE A 43 20.33 11.32 -8.65
N ILE A 44 19.77 12.05 -7.68
CA ILE A 44 19.08 11.42 -6.58
C ILE A 44 17.93 10.75 -7.32
N PRO A 45 17.88 9.42 -7.45
CA PRO A 45 16.58 8.81 -7.69
C PRO A 45 15.73 9.30 -6.52
N ASP A 46 14.72 10.12 -6.82
CA ASP A 46 13.66 10.40 -5.85
C ASP A 46 13.33 9.07 -5.20
N ARG A 47 13.37 9.03 -3.85
CA ARG A 47 13.41 7.78 -3.08
C ARG A 47 12.24 6.95 -3.56
N THR A 48 12.51 5.99 -4.45
CA THR A 48 11.42 5.35 -5.17
C THR A 48 10.54 4.73 -4.11
N PHE A 49 9.29 5.18 -4.04
CA PHE A 49 8.23 4.40 -3.42
C PHE A 49 8.40 3.03 -4.05
N ALA A 50 8.93 2.08 -3.27
CA ALA A 50 9.62 0.93 -3.82
C ALA A 50 8.59 0.12 -4.58
N GLN A 51 8.54 0.34 -5.90
CA GLN A 51 7.30 0.15 -6.63
C GLN A 51 6.96 -1.32 -6.52
N ALA A 52 5.86 -1.59 -5.82
CA ALA A 52 5.58 -2.94 -5.37
C ALA A 52 5.57 -3.84 -6.61
N ALA A 53 6.23 -4.99 -6.48
CA ALA A 53 6.43 -5.87 -7.62
C ALA A 53 5.10 -6.30 -8.23
N ILE A 54 4.03 -6.26 -7.43
CA ILE A 54 2.63 -6.48 -7.77
C ILE A 54 1.79 -5.27 -7.30
N LEU A 55 0.79 -4.88 -8.08
CA LEU A 55 -0.27 -3.95 -7.69
C LEU A 55 -1.63 -4.59 -7.99
N ILE A 56 -2.57 -4.54 -7.04
CA ILE A 56 -3.97 -5.00 -7.23
C ILE A 56 -4.97 -3.87 -6.98
N GLU A 57 -6.01 -3.79 -7.82
CA GLU A 57 -7.06 -2.76 -7.75
C GLU A 57 -8.45 -3.37 -8.04
N PRO A 58 -9.51 -3.04 -7.27
CA PRO A 58 -10.86 -3.49 -7.56
C PRO A 58 -11.50 -2.67 -8.69
N PHE A 59 -12.16 -3.32 -9.63
CA PHE A 59 -12.94 -2.65 -10.69
C PHE A 59 -14.40 -2.36 -10.26
N PRO A 60 -15.15 -1.53 -11.00
CA PRO A 60 -16.57 -1.30 -10.75
C PRO A 60 -17.41 -2.57 -10.75
N VAL A 61 -18.34 -2.66 -9.79
CA VAL A 61 -19.33 -3.74 -9.68
C VAL A 61 -20.39 -3.64 -10.76
N SER A 62 -20.59 -4.74 -11.48
CA SER A 62 -21.82 -5.00 -12.24
C SER A 62 -22.82 -5.70 -11.33
N TRP A 63 -24.01 -5.13 -11.12
CA TRP A 63 -25.04 -5.68 -10.23
C TRP A 63 -26.26 -6.19 -11.02
N ASP A 64 -26.70 -7.42 -10.72
CA ASP A 64 -27.95 -7.99 -11.23
C ASP A 64 -29.03 -8.02 -10.12
N PRO A 65 -30.08 -7.18 -10.22
CA PRO A 65 -31.17 -7.14 -9.25
C PRO A 65 -32.18 -8.30 -9.37
N VAL A 66 -32.00 -9.23 -10.32
CA VAL A 66 -32.85 -10.43 -10.48
C VAL A 66 -32.28 -11.61 -9.69
N THR A 67 -30.95 -11.73 -9.59
CA THR A 67 -30.25 -12.77 -8.82
C THR A 67 -29.82 -12.31 -7.41
N GLU A 68 -29.91 -11.01 -7.13
CA GLU A 68 -29.36 -10.37 -5.93
C GLU A 68 -27.84 -10.60 -5.75
N THR A 69 -27.12 -10.63 -6.88
CA THR A 69 -25.67 -10.77 -6.95
C THR A 69 -25.04 -9.67 -7.79
N GLY A 70 -23.76 -9.40 -7.54
CA GLY A 70 -22.92 -8.61 -8.41
C GLY A 70 -21.55 -9.24 -8.58
N SER A 71 -20.82 -8.81 -9.60
CA SER A 71 -19.44 -9.22 -9.84
C SER A 71 -18.54 -8.04 -10.17
N PHE A 72 -17.26 -8.16 -9.83
CA PHE A 72 -16.23 -7.19 -10.20
C PHE A 72 -14.87 -7.86 -10.42
N PRO A 73 -14.11 -7.46 -11.45
CA PRO A 73 -12.74 -7.90 -11.62
C PRO A 73 -11.80 -7.38 -10.53
N ILE A 74 -10.76 -8.17 -10.22
CA ILE A 74 -9.54 -7.67 -9.60
C ILE A 74 -8.53 -7.41 -10.71
N ALA A 75 -8.31 -6.13 -11.03
CA ALA A 75 -7.22 -5.75 -11.91
C ALA A 75 -5.88 -5.94 -11.19
N PHE A 76 -4.85 -6.34 -11.94
CA PHE A 76 -3.50 -6.43 -11.42
C PHE A 76 -2.44 -6.04 -12.45
N SER A 77 -1.25 -5.74 -11.94
CA SER A 77 -0.01 -5.79 -12.70
C SER A 77 1.05 -6.51 -11.87
N SER A 78 1.99 -7.18 -12.54
CA SER A 78 3.15 -7.82 -11.89
C SER A 78 4.42 -7.71 -12.72
N THR A 79 5.54 -7.47 -12.05
CA THR A 79 6.90 -7.50 -12.58
C THR A 79 7.62 -8.84 -12.29
N GLN A 80 7.01 -9.73 -11.50
CA GLN A 80 7.56 -11.02 -11.09
C GLN A 80 6.57 -12.16 -11.36
N PRO A 81 7.04 -13.42 -11.49
CA PRO A 81 6.15 -14.58 -11.44
C PRO A 81 5.41 -14.64 -10.09
N ILE A 82 4.18 -15.14 -10.10
CA ILE A 82 3.35 -15.39 -8.90
C ILE A 82 3.05 -16.89 -8.85
N ALA A 83 3.28 -17.55 -7.72
CA ALA A 83 2.91 -18.95 -7.47
C ALA A 83 1.68 -19.11 -6.55
N GLY A 84 1.32 -18.05 -5.82
CA GLY A 84 0.17 -18.00 -4.92
C GLY A 84 -0.11 -16.59 -4.41
N PHE A 85 -1.35 -16.35 -4.00
CA PHE A 85 -1.82 -15.06 -3.51
C PHE A 85 -2.92 -15.19 -2.44
N GLN A 86 -2.98 -14.21 -1.55
CA GLN A 86 -4.05 -13.97 -0.61
C GLN A 86 -4.29 -12.46 -0.49
N PHE A 87 -5.55 -12.02 -0.38
CA PHE A 87 -5.91 -10.65 -0.01
C PHE A 87 -7.31 -10.64 0.65
N ASP A 88 -7.63 -9.60 1.40
CA ASP A 88 -8.96 -9.39 1.94
C ASP A 88 -9.76 -8.41 1.06
N VAL A 89 -11.02 -8.71 0.81
CA VAL A 89 -12.04 -7.80 0.27
C VAL A 89 -12.80 -7.19 1.45
N VAL A 90 -12.85 -5.87 1.52
CA VAL A 90 -13.47 -5.11 2.62
C VAL A 90 -14.50 -4.15 2.06
N PHE A 91 -15.75 -4.30 2.53
CA PHE A 91 -16.85 -3.38 2.25
C PHE A 91 -16.93 -2.33 3.38
N GLU A 92 -17.01 -1.04 3.02
CA GLU A 92 -17.18 0.04 3.99
C GLU A 92 -18.55 -0.01 4.69
N SER A 93 -19.57 -0.50 3.99
CA SER A 93 -20.90 -0.80 4.54
C SER A 93 -21.21 -2.31 4.44
N PRO A 94 -21.65 -2.97 5.54
CA PRO A 94 -21.66 -4.42 5.68
C PRO A 94 -22.88 -5.12 5.03
N THR A 95 -23.50 -4.53 4.00
CA THR A 95 -24.64 -5.16 3.30
C THR A 95 -24.20 -6.17 2.22
N GLY A 96 -22.93 -6.13 1.83
CA GLY A 96 -22.32 -7.08 0.91
C GLY A 96 -21.67 -8.28 1.60
N LEU A 97 -21.81 -9.45 0.98
CA LEU A 97 -21.13 -10.68 1.33
C LEU A 97 -20.26 -11.14 0.16
N LEU A 98 -18.97 -11.44 0.41
CA LEU A 98 -18.14 -12.22 -0.51
C LEU A 98 -18.70 -13.65 -0.60
N VAL A 99 -19.06 -14.10 -1.80
CA VAL A 99 -19.64 -15.45 -1.98
C VAL A 99 -18.81 -16.38 -2.87
N ASP A 100 -18.04 -15.84 -3.83
CA ASP A 100 -17.20 -16.64 -4.72
C ASP A 100 -16.06 -15.81 -5.35
N ALA A 101 -15.03 -16.48 -5.86
CA ALA A 101 -13.94 -15.90 -6.65
C ALA A 101 -13.45 -16.92 -7.70
N CYS A 102 -13.46 -16.55 -8.98
CA CYS A 102 -13.19 -17.46 -10.10
C CYS A 102 -12.34 -16.82 -11.20
N CYS A 103 -12.11 -17.55 -12.28
CA CYS A 103 -11.89 -16.95 -13.59
C CYS A 103 -10.56 -16.16 -13.68
N GLY A 104 -10.49 -15.20 -14.62
CA GLY A 104 -9.30 -14.39 -14.88
C GLY A 104 -8.05 -15.20 -15.29
N ILE A 105 -6.88 -14.60 -15.07
CA ILE A 105 -5.60 -15.27 -15.38
C ILE A 105 -5.29 -16.40 -14.38
N ALA A 106 -5.79 -16.34 -13.14
CA ALA A 106 -5.55 -17.36 -12.13
C ALA A 106 -6.12 -18.72 -12.56
N GLU A 107 -7.40 -18.79 -12.94
CA GLU A 107 -8.00 -20.03 -13.46
C GLU A 107 -7.31 -20.45 -14.79
N THR A 108 -6.94 -19.49 -15.64
CA THR A 108 -6.22 -19.75 -16.90
C THR A 108 -4.88 -20.48 -16.69
N TYR A 109 -4.19 -20.24 -15.57
CA TYR A 109 -2.94 -20.92 -15.20
C TYR A 109 -3.15 -22.09 -14.23
N GLY A 110 -4.39 -22.54 -14.01
CA GLY A 110 -4.72 -23.72 -13.21
C GLY A 110 -4.55 -23.50 -11.70
N TYR A 111 -5.02 -22.36 -11.19
CA TYR A 111 -5.04 -22.07 -9.76
C TYR A 111 -6.29 -22.66 -9.11
N ASP A 112 -6.11 -23.32 -7.98
CA ASP A 112 -7.19 -23.57 -7.03
C ASP A 112 -7.48 -22.23 -6.32
N ILE A 113 -8.69 -21.68 -6.52
CA ILE A 113 -9.16 -20.43 -5.93
C ILE A 113 -10.24 -20.74 -4.89
N GLY A 114 -10.28 -19.98 -3.79
CA GLY A 114 -11.34 -20.10 -2.79
C GLY A 114 -11.48 -18.85 -1.92
N THR A 115 -12.65 -18.73 -1.28
CA THR A 115 -13.04 -17.57 -0.45
C THR A 115 -13.34 -17.96 0.99
N GLY A 116 -12.95 -17.08 1.92
CA GLY A 116 -13.50 -16.99 3.26
C GLY A 116 -14.63 -15.95 3.33
N SER A 117 -14.92 -15.42 4.52
CA SER A 117 -15.92 -14.37 4.73
C SER A 117 -15.53 -13.00 4.14
N SER A 118 -14.24 -12.79 3.91
CA SER A 118 -13.63 -11.56 3.38
C SER A 118 -12.36 -11.87 2.58
N THR A 119 -11.61 -12.89 2.99
CA THR A 119 -10.36 -13.31 2.36
C THR A 119 -10.59 -14.05 1.05
N VAL A 120 -9.76 -13.77 0.05
CA VAL A 120 -9.63 -14.52 -1.20
C VAL A 120 -8.24 -15.16 -1.20
N LEU A 121 -8.16 -16.43 -1.57
CA LEU A 121 -6.93 -17.22 -1.64
C LEU A 121 -6.85 -17.91 -3.00
N GLY A 122 -5.66 -17.93 -3.60
CA GLY A 122 -5.40 -18.71 -4.81
C GLY A 122 -3.98 -19.28 -4.84
N PHE A 123 -3.84 -20.54 -5.25
CA PHE A 123 -2.55 -21.24 -5.29
C PHE A 123 -2.51 -22.29 -6.41
N SER A 124 -1.31 -22.60 -6.92
CA SER A 124 -1.12 -23.68 -7.90
C SER A 124 -0.50 -24.92 -7.27
N ILE A 125 -1.28 -26.00 -7.14
CA ILE A 125 -0.76 -27.32 -6.71
C ILE A 125 0.23 -27.94 -7.72
N THR A 126 0.21 -27.48 -8.98
CA THR A 126 1.13 -27.89 -10.03
C THR A 126 2.40 -27.02 -10.09
N LEU A 127 2.60 -26.10 -9.14
CA LEU A 127 3.70 -25.13 -9.11
C LEU A 127 3.80 -24.30 -10.41
N THR A 128 2.64 -23.99 -11.00
CA THR A 128 2.52 -23.22 -12.23
C THR A 128 2.44 -21.74 -11.89
N GLU A 129 3.43 -20.94 -12.29
CA GLU A 129 3.46 -19.51 -11.99
C GLU A 129 2.68 -18.70 -13.03
N ILE A 130 1.88 -17.72 -12.57
CA ILE A 130 1.36 -16.64 -13.42
C ILE A 130 2.55 -15.73 -13.78
N PRO A 131 2.85 -15.48 -15.07
CA PRO A 131 4.03 -14.72 -15.47
C PRO A 131 3.90 -13.21 -15.20
N PRO A 132 5.03 -12.47 -15.20
CA PRO A 132 5.03 -11.01 -15.21
C PRO A 132 4.07 -10.45 -16.26
N THR A 133 3.10 -9.66 -15.81
CA THR A 133 1.94 -9.22 -16.59
C THR A 133 1.78 -7.70 -16.39
N PRO A 134 2.06 -6.86 -17.42
CA PRO A 134 2.05 -5.40 -17.25
C PRO A 134 0.68 -4.80 -16.87
N ALA A 135 -0.40 -5.44 -17.32
CA ALA A 135 -1.78 -5.17 -16.90
C ALA A 135 -2.66 -6.39 -17.26
N GLY A 136 -3.62 -6.72 -16.41
CA GLY A 136 -4.60 -7.78 -16.65
C GLY A 136 -5.62 -7.89 -15.52
N PHE A 137 -6.47 -8.93 -15.56
CA PHE A 137 -7.37 -9.29 -14.47
C PHE A 137 -6.87 -10.58 -13.81
N LEU A 138 -6.71 -10.55 -12.49
CA LEU A 138 -6.24 -11.69 -11.71
C LEU A 138 -7.31 -12.78 -11.67
N LEU A 139 -8.52 -12.37 -11.30
CA LEU A 139 -9.74 -13.16 -11.09
C LEU A 139 -10.95 -12.21 -11.08
N ASP A 140 -12.15 -12.76 -11.14
CA ASP A 140 -13.40 -12.05 -10.88
C ASP A 140 -13.97 -12.44 -9.51
N ILE A 141 -14.42 -11.45 -8.73
CA ILE A 141 -15.12 -11.64 -7.45
C ILE A 141 -16.62 -11.66 -7.70
N THR A 142 -17.34 -12.57 -7.03
CA THR A 142 -18.81 -12.51 -6.89
C THR A 142 -19.22 -12.14 -5.46
N ILE A 143 -20.16 -11.22 -5.36
CA ILE A 143 -20.75 -10.74 -4.11
C ILE A 143 -22.27 -10.87 -4.13
N ALA A 144 -22.88 -11.05 -2.97
CA ALA A 144 -24.33 -11.14 -2.81
C ALA A 144 -24.85 -10.13 -1.78
N SER A 145 -26.16 -9.88 -1.86
CA SER A 145 -26.95 -9.16 -0.85
C SER A 145 -28.02 -10.09 -0.26
N THR A 146 -28.65 -9.65 0.82
CA THR A 146 -29.82 -10.32 1.43
C THR A 146 -31.04 -9.39 1.52
N ASN A 147 -30.95 -8.17 0.95
CA ASN A 147 -31.94 -7.10 1.13
C ASN A 147 -32.12 -6.27 -0.16
N GLY A 148 -32.17 -6.88 -1.34
CA GLY A 148 -32.20 -6.15 -2.61
C GLY A 148 -30.87 -5.50 -2.96
N ILE A 149 -30.89 -4.37 -3.68
CA ILE A 149 -29.68 -3.65 -4.09
C ILE A 149 -28.89 -3.19 -2.83
N PRO A 150 -27.66 -3.67 -2.62
CA PRO A 150 -26.86 -3.35 -1.45
C PRO A 150 -26.30 -1.92 -1.53
N ASP A 151 -25.88 -1.45 -0.36
CA ASP A 151 -24.98 -0.32 -0.19
C ASP A 151 -23.68 -0.85 0.42
N PHE A 152 -22.64 -0.98 -0.40
CA PHE A 152 -21.31 -1.43 -0.01
C PHE A 152 -20.44 -0.29 0.53
N GLY A 153 -20.85 0.97 0.36
CA GLY A 153 -19.95 2.13 0.44
C GLY A 153 -18.79 1.97 -0.56
N SER A 154 -17.55 2.11 -0.09
CA SER A 154 -16.34 1.76 -0.85
C SER A 154 -16.00 0.27 -0.73
N ILE A 155 -15.61 -0.36 -1.83
CA ILE A 155 -14.96 -1.68 -1.85
C ILE A 155 -13.44 -1.47 -1.86
N CYS A 156 -12.79 -1.87 -0.78
CA CYS A 156 -11.35 -1.82 -0.61
C CYS A 156 -10.74 -3.23 -0.67
N LEU A 157 -9.48 -3.32 -1.10
CA LEU A 157 -8.64 -4.50 -0.88
C LEU A 157 -7.73 -4.25 0.33
N GLN A 158 -7.37 -5.28 1.08
CA GLN A 158 -6.48 -5.21 2.25
C GLN A 158 -5.57 -6.44 2.35
N ASN A 159 -4.55 -6.36 3.22
CA ASN A 159 -3.66 -7.46 3.63
C ASN A 159 -3.13 -8.33 2.46
N PRO A 160 -2.48 -7.75 1.44
CA PRO A 160 -2.06 -8.48 0.26
C PRO A 160 -0.80 -9.30 0.55
N ILE A 161 -0.85 -10.60 0.29
CA ILE A 161 0.27 -11.54 0.42
C ILE A 161 0.40 -12.25 -0.92
N PHE A 162 1.55 -12.12 -1.57
CA PHE A 162 1.87 -12.86 -2.79
C PHE A 162 3.15 -13.66 -2.56
N ALA A 163 3.30 -14.78 -3.27
CA ALA A 163 4.43 -15.70 -3.11
C ALA A 163 5.06 -16.11 -4.45
N ASP A 164 6.38 -16.32 -4.45
CA ASP A 164 7.10 -17.03 -5.53
C ASP A 164 6.99 -18.55 -5.38
N VAL A 165 7.44 -19.33 -6.37
CA VAL A 165 7.46 -20.80 -6.32
C VAL A 165 8.26 -21.41 -5.14
N ASN A 166 9.09 -20.62 -4.46
CA ASN A 166 9.85 -21.05 -3.28
C ASN A 166 9.13 -20.72 -1.95
N GLY A 167 7.99 -20.01 -2.00
CA GLY A 167 7.26 -19.53 -0.82
C GLY A 167 7.78 -18.21 -0.23
N ASN A 168 8.66 -17.49 -0.93
CA ASN A 168 9.11 -16.16 -0.53
C ASN A 168 8.02 -15.12 -0.78
N SER A 169 7.81 -14.20 0.17
CA SER A 169 6.84 -13.13 0.01
C SER A 169 7.27 -12.08 -1.02
N ILE A 170 6.42 -11.83 -2.01
CA ILE A 170 6.60 -10.79 -3.03
C ILE A 170 5.90 -9.50 -2.55
N PRO A 171 6.59 -8.35 -2.48
CA PRO A 171 5.97 -7.08 -2.07
C PRO A 171 4.86 -6.64 -3.02
N ALA A 172 3.65 -6.48 -2.48
CA ALA A 172 2.46 -6.06 -3.21
C ALA A 172 1.89 -4.73 -2.67
N ALA A 173 1.30 -3.93 -3.56
CA ALA A 173 0.56 -2.73 -3.25
C ALA A 173 -0.93 -2.91 -3.59
N ILE A 174 -1.76 -2.06 -2.98
CA ILE A 174 -3.18 -1.93 -3.27
C ILE A 174 -3.43 -0.53 -3.86
N GLY A 175 -4.27 -0.48 -4.89
CA GLY A 175 -4.73 0.76 -5.51
C GLY A 175 -5.79 1.51 -4.71
N PRO A 176 -6.54 2.44 -5.32
CA PRO A 176 -7.67 3.07 -4.67
C PRO A 176 -8.79 2.06 -4.41
N CYS A 177 -9.56 2.27 -3.33
CA CYS A 177 -10.84 1.59 -3.17
C CYS A 177 -11.82 2.03 -4.27
N TRP A 178 -12.69 1.13 -4.73
CA TRP A 178 -13.74 1.48 -5.67
C TRP A 178 -14.99 1.98 -4.92
N PRO A 179 -15.39 3.26 -5.03
CA PRO A 179 -16.62 3.74 -4.42
C PRO A 179 -17.83 3.22 -5.18
N GLN A 180 -18.84 2.68 -4.48
CA GLN A 180 -20.16 2.49 -5.08
C GLN A 180 -20.67 3.88 -5.53
N PRO A 181 -21.07 4.05 -6.81
CA PRO A 181 -21.77 5.27 -7.21
C PRO A 181 -23.07 5.33 -6.39
N GLY A 182 -23.21 6.39 -5.60
CA GLY A 182 -24.31 6.54 -4.64
C GLY A 182 -25.64 6.21 -5.29
N SER A 183 -26.41 5.30 -4.66
CA SER A 183 -27.59 4.71 -5.29
C SER A 183 -28.69 5.76 -5.47
N PHE A 184 -28.71 6.40 -6.65
CA PHE A 184 -29.80 7.28 -7.09
C PHE A 184 -31.13 6.52 -6.93
N ARG A 185 -31.85 6.82 -5.86
CA ARG A 185 -33.14 6.17 -5.60
C ARG A 185 -34.13 6.67 -6.64
N ARG A 186 -35.16 5.88 -6.90
CA ARG A 186 -36.23 6.24 -7.85
C ARG A 186 -37.11 7.34 -7.25
N GLY A 187 -36.59 8.55 -7.27
CA GLY A 187 -37.08 9.74 -6.56
C GLY A 187 -36.07 10.89 -6.60
N ASP A 188 -34.76 10.58 -6.60
CA ASP A 188 -33.65 11.53 -6.46
C ASP A 188 -33.32 12.29 -7.77
N CYS A 189 -34.37 12.76 -8.45
CA CYS A 189 -34.30 13.53 -9.70
C CYS A 189 -34.44 15.05 -9.48
N ASN A 190 -34.50 15.51 -8.23
CA ASN A 190 -34.30 16.89 -7.82
C ASN A 190 -32.87 17.10 -7.31
N SER A 191 -32.26 18.21 -7.73
CA SER A 191 -31.01 18.72 -7.20
C SER A 191 -31.31 20.01 -6.41
N ASP A 192 -31.83 19.85 -5.19
CA ASP A 192 -32.10 20.90 -4.21
C ASP A 192 -31.18 20.84 -2.97
#